data_AF-A0A923LHH2-F1
#
_entry.id   AF-A0A923LHH2-F1
#
_cell.length_a   1.000
_cell.length_b   1.000
_cell.length_c   1.000
_cell.angle_alpha   90.00
_cell.angle_beta   90.00
_cell.angle_gamma   90.00
#
_symmetry.space_group_name_H-M   'P 1'
#
loop_
_entity.id
_entity.type
_entity.pdbx_description
1 polymer ?
#
loop_
_entity_poly.entity_id
_entity_poly.type
_entity_poly.pdbx_seq_one_letter_code
_entity_poly.pdbx_strand_id
1 'polypeptide(L)'
;MVNNDFLNDMFKAYDSSYRAKDQRKMDIAIRKKEFENTLDKMWKIYVVNPNQIIEYNKQVVSIKECGCKIYRNSDGKHKIVIG
;
A
#
# COMPACT_ATOMS: atom_id res chain seq x y z
N MET A 1 -11.34 5.34 -13.04
CA MET A 1 -10.04 4.88 -12.53
C MET A 1 -10.09 4.92 -11.01
N VAL A 2 -9.53 3.94 -10.30
CA VAL A 2 -9.37 4.10 -8.85
C VAL A 2 -8.14 4.94 -8.61
N ASN A 3 -8.32 5.98 -7.79
CA ASN A 3 -7.27 6.90 -7.40
C ASN A 3 -6.23 6.17 -6.55
N ASN A 4 -5.22 5.59 -7.22
CA ASN A 4 -3.96 5.16 -6.62
C ASN A 4 -3.06 6.35 -6.28
N ASP A 5 -3.51 7.56 -6.59
CA ASP A 5 -2.82 8.83 -6.40
C ASP A 5 -2.37 9.01 -4.95
N PHE A 6 -3.17 8.58 -3.96
CA PHE A 6 -2.78 8.67 -2.55
C PHE A 6 -1.47 7.92 -2.24
N LEU A 7 -1.37 6.66 -2.67
CA LEU A 7 -0.17 5.86 -2.41
C LEU A 7 1.00 6.35 -3.27
N ASN A 8 0.73 6.67 -4.53
CA ASN A 8 1.76 7.13 -5.46
C ASN A 8 2.34 8.50 -5.06
N ASP A 9 1.51 9.45 -4.65
CA ASP A 9 1.95 10.76 -4.17
C ASP A 9 2.71 10.62 -2.85
N MET A 10 2.26 9.73 -1.95
CA MET A 10 3.00 9.47 -0.73
C MET A 10 4.38 8.87 -1.05
N PHE A 11 4.46 7.80 -1.86
CA PHE A 11 5.74 7.17 -2.16
C PHE A 11 6.67 8.05 -3.01
N LYS A 12 6.15 8.95 -3.84
CA LYS A 12 6.95 9.96 -4.56
C LYS A 12 7.57 11.01 -3.63
N ALA A 13 6.92 11.33 -2.51
CA ALA A 13 7.41 12.34 -1.57
C ALA A 13 8.65 11.89 -0.76
N TYR A 14 9.03 10.60 -0.85
CA TYR A 14 10.10 10.01 -0.04
C TYR A 14 11.31 9.58 -0.89
N ASP A 15 12.48 10.14 -0.57
CA ASP A 15 13.76 9.69 -1.12
C ASP A 15 14.10 8.25 -0.66
N SER A 16 15.02 7.57 -1.34
CA SER A 16 15.44 6.19 -1.07
C SER A 16 16.26 6.00 0.22
N SER A 17 16.57 7.08 0.95
CA SER A 17 17.39 7.07 2.17
C SER A 17 16.74 6.32 3.35
N TYR A 18 17.57 5.87 4.30
CA TYR A 18 17.11 5.17 5.51
C TYR A 18 16.14 6.01 6.35
N ARG A 19 16.41 7.31 6.54
CA ARG A 19 15.50 8.22 7.27
C ARG A 19 14.12 8.31 6.64
N ALA A 20 14.07 8.28 5.31
CA ALA A 20 12.81 8.27 4.59
C ALA A 20 12.05 6.95 4.74
N LYS A 21 12.70 5.82 5.07
CA LYS A 21 12.00 4.56 5.36
C LYS A 21 11.31 4.60 6.72
N ASP A 22 11.97 5.12 7.75
CA ASP A 22 11.36 5.25 9.08
C ASP A 22 10.20 6.24 9.07
N GLN A 23 10.35 7.37 8.38
CA GLN A 23 9.25 8.33 8.20
C GLN A 23 8.07 7.70 7.45
N ARG A 24 8.33 6.94 6.37
CA ARG A 24 7.28 6.19 5.66
C ARG A 24 6.57 5.20 6.56
N LYS A 25 7.30 4.47 7.40
CA LYS A 25 6.73 3.52 8.36
C LYS A 25 5.83 4.22 9.38
N MET A 26 6.23 5.38 9.88
CA MET A 26 5.42 6.22 10.78
C MET A 26 4.15 6.72 10.09
N ASP A 27 4.27 7.20 8.86
CA ASP A 27 3.12 7.63 8.05
C ASP A 27 2.12 6.50 7.80
N ILE A 28 2.62 5.30 7.47
CA ILE A 28 1.80 4.09 7.31
C ILE A 28 1.14 3.74 8.64
N ALA A 29 1.81 3.91 9.78
CA ALA A 29 1.23 3.64 11.09
C ALA A 29 0.09 4.64 11.42
N ILE A 30 0.29 5.93 11.14
CA ILE A 30 -0.69 7.00 11.38
C ILE A 30 -1.91 6.82 10.46
N ARG A 31 -1.67 6.61 9.16
CA ARG A 31 -2.70 6.52 8.11
C ARG A 31 -3.07 5.10 7.74
N LYS A 32 -2.79 4.14 8.63
CA LYS A 32 -2.94 2.70 8.38
C LYS A 32 -4.26 2.29 7.73
N LYS A 33 -5.38 2.81 8.24
CA LYS A 33 -6.71 2.51 7.71
C LYS A 33 -6.88 2.96 6.25
N GLU A 34 -6.26 4.08 5.87
CA GLU A 34 -6.32 4.61 4.50
C GLU A 34 -5.54 3.70 3.54
N PHE A 35 -4.38 3.21 3.97
CA PHE A 35 -3.60 2.22 3.24
C PHE A 35 -4.37 0.92 3.02
N GLU A 36 -4.94 0.36 4.09
CA GLU A 36 -5.75 -0.87 4.04
C GLU A 36 -6.95 -0.69 3.09
N ASN A 37 -7.70 0.40 3.23
CA ASN A 37 -8.82 0.72 2.35
C ASN A 37 -8.41 0.90 0.89
N THR A 38 -7.22 1.43 0.64
CA THR A 38 -6.72 1.61 -0.73
C THR A 38 -6.36 0.27 -1.35
N LEU A 39 -5.67 -0.61 -0.62
CA LEU A 39 -5.38 -1.97 -1.07
C LEU A 39 -6.65 -2.78 -1.32
N ASP A 40 -7.69 -2.62 -0.48
CA ASP A 40 -9.00 -3.24 -0.68
C ASP A 40 -9.66 -2.78 -1.97
N LYS A 41 -9.63 -1.48 -2.25
CA LYS A 41 -10.16 -0.91 -3.49
C LYS A 41 -9.39 -1.44 -4.69
N MET A 42 -8.05 -1.44 -4.65
CA MET A 42 -7.20 -1.96 -5.73
C MET A 42 -7.50 -3.42 -6.03
N TRP A 43 -7.66 -4.24 -4.99
CA TRP A 43 -7.98 -5.65 -5.13
C TRP A 43 -9.36 -5.88 -5.76
N LYS A 44 -10.38 -5.09 -5.39
CA LYS A 44 -11.71 -5.16 -6.01
C LYS A 44 -11.67 -4.85 -7.50
N ILE A 45 -10.85 -3.90 -7.93
CA ILE A 45 -10.72 -3.58 -9.36
C ILE A 45 -10.03 -4.71 -10.10
N TYR A 46 -8.99 -5.31 -9.50
CA TYR A 46 -8.22 -6.36 -10.15
C TYR A 46 -9.13 -7.49 -10.65
N VAL A 47 -10.16 -7.85 -9.87
CA VAL A 47 -11.18 -8.85 -10.25
C VAL A 47 -11.86 -8.50 -11.59
N VAL A 48 -12.04 -7.21 -11.88
CA VAL A 48 -12.70 -6.69 -13.10
C VAL A 48 -11.70 -6.32 -14.20
N ASN A 49 -10.49 -5.89 -13.81
CA ASN A 49 -9.42 -5.48 -14.72
C ASN A 49 -8.09 -6.10 -14.26
N PRO A 50 -7.75 -7.29 -14.78
CA PRO A 50 -6.54 -8.02 -14.39
C PRO A 50 -5.24 -7.22 -14.59
N ASN A 51 -5.20 -6.27 -15.52
CA ASN A 51 -4.00 -5.44 -15.78
C ASN A 51 -3.61 -4.56 -14.58
N GLN A 52 -4.53 -4.30 -13.64
CA GLN A 52 -4.25 -3.55 -12.42
C GLN A 52 -3.44 -4.33 -11.38
N ILE A 53 -3.22 -5.64 -11.58
CA ILE A 53 -2.45 -6.46 -10.64
C ILE A 53 -1.01 -5.99 -10.48
N ILE A 54 -0.41 -5.46 -11.55
CA ILE A 54 0.97 -4.97 -11.54
C ILE A 54 1.08 -3.77 -10.58
N GLU A 55 0.13 -2.84 -10.67
CA GLU A 55 0.12 -1.65 -9.81
C GLU A 55 -0.17 -2.02 -8.36
N TYR A 56 -1.12 -2.92 -8.12
CA TYR A 56 -1.37 -3.46 -6.78
C TYR A 56 -0.11 -4.10 -6.17
N ASN A 57 0.60 -4.93 -6.93
CA ASN A 57 1.81 -5.58 -6.46
C ASN A 57 2.93 -4.58 -6.15
N LYS A 58 3.10 -3.52 -6.97
CA LYS A 58 4.04 -2.44 -6.66
C LYS A 58 3.74 -1.80 -5.31
N GLN A 59 2.48 -1.46 -5.05
CA GLN A 59 2.09 -0.86 -3.77
C GLN A 59 2.33 -1.80 -2.58
N VAL A 60 2.02 -3.09 -2.73
CA VAL A 60 2.30 -4.10 -1.71
C VAL A 60 3.80 -4.22 -1.42
N VAL A 61 4.64 -4.19 -2.44
CA VAL A 61 6.10 -4.23 -2.29
C VAL A 61 6.60 -2.98 -1.57
N SER A 62 6.19 -1.78 -1.99
CA SER A 62 6.61 -0.52 -1.38
C SER A 62 6.29 -0.46 0.12
N ILE A 63 5.10 -0.92 0.53
CA ILE A 63 4.71 -0.99 1.95
C ILE A 63 5.58 -2.00 2.71
N LYS A 64 5.88 -3.16 2.11
CA LYS A 64 6.74 -4.18 2.73
C LYS A 64 8.19 -3.70 2.90
N GLU A 65 8.72 -2.95 1.94
CA GLU A 65 10.05 -2.34 2.01
C GLU A 65 10.19 -1.32 3.15
N CYS A 66 9.08 -0.77 3.64
CA CYS A 66 9.03 0.08 4.84
C CYS A 66 9.05 -0.73 6.15
N GLY A 67 9.29 -2.05 6.10
CA GLY A 67 9.30 -2.92 7.28
C GLY A 67 7.91 -3.29 7.80
N CYS A 68 6.88 -3.19 6.96
CA CYS A 68 5.52 -3.59 7.30
C CYS A 68 5.19 -5.00 6.77
N LYS A 69 4.35 -5.73 7.50
CA LYS A 69 3.72 -6.98 7.03
C LYS A 69 2.32 -6.67 6.52
N ILE A 70 1.90 -7.34 5.45
CA ILE A 70 0.56 -7.20 4.88
C ILE A 70 -0.09 -8.57 4.84
N TYR A 71 -1.28 -8.66 5.41
CA TYR A 71 -2.15 -9.84 5.35
C TYR A 71 -3.38 -9.51 4.52
N ARG A 72 -3.94 -10.50 3.83
CA ARG A 72 -5.19 -10.38 3.08
C ARG A 72 -6.09 -11.58 3.38
N ASN A 73 -7.37 -11.35 3.62
CA ASN A 73 -8.35 -12.42 3.84
C ASN A 73 -8.98 -12.90 2.51
N SER A 74 -9.85 -13.92 2.58
CA SER A 74 -10.59 -14.46 1.43
C SER A 74 -11.49 -13.43 0.74
N ASP A 75 -12.00 -12.45 1.49
CA ASP A 75 -12.87 -11.38 0.96
C ASP A 75 -12.08 -10.26 0.27
N GLY A 76 -10.74 -10.37 0.24
CA GLY A 76 -9.88 -9.37 -0.33
C GLY A 76 -9.60 -8.15 0.56
N LYS A 77 -9.89 -8.24 1.86
CA LYS A 77 -9.59 -7.20 2.84
C LYS A 77 -8.16 -7.31 3.36
N HIS A 78 -7.50 -6.17 3.50
CA HIS A 78 -6.10 -6.06 3.89
C HIS A 78 -5.93 -5.64 5.34
N LYS A 79 -4.89 -6.17 5.98
CA LYS A 79 -4.43 -5.75 7.29
C LYS A 79 -2.93 -5.52 7.25
N ILE A 80 -2.52 -4.31 7.61
CA ILE A 80 -1.12 -3.93 7.73
C ILE A 80 -0.68 -4.13 9.19
N VAL A 81 0.50 -4.68 9.40
CA VAL A 81 1.12 -4.83 10.72
C VAL A 81 2.50 -4.21 10.64
N ILE A 82 2.76 -3.25 11.51
CA ILE A 82 4.06 -2.59 11.61
C ILE A 82 5.01 -3.59 12.29
N GLY A 83 6.13 -3.89 11.63
CA GLY A 83 7.17 -4.79 12.15
C GLY A 83 8.23 -4.07 12.97
#